data_AF-A0A7C5XV26-F1
#
_entry.id   AF-A0A7C5XV26-F1
#
_cell.length_a   1.000
_cell.length_b   1.000
_cell.length_c   1.000
_cell.angle_alpha   90.00
_cell.angle_beta   90.00
_cell.angle_gamma   90.00
#
_symmetry.space_group_name_H-M   'P 1'
#
loop_
_entity.id
_entity.type
_entity.pdbx_description
1 polymer ?
#
loop_
_entity_poly.entity_id
_entity_poly.type
_entity_poly.pdbx_seq_one_letter_code
_entity_poly.pdbx_strand_id
1 'polypeptide(L)'
;MQFTYDAMLTFHNLGRNGWDGLGGPAKVVVDEYNYPTEGDEAKFNRSASSRAPENSVVVLKKISRPYSVAAGIDIIGHEWGHGVVYTSANFPDDPSQPKPVGAQLHEGFADVIGYINEWSHQIPGSGPERADWMAGEDSFSNGHWDRRVDDANWPSWLPTYARYYFHKNDHPSDQEAHRRGNMLPVAFRLLDVGGQNPICSRPGWSGEGCTISVNGQGLSKAENIFFHTLTHMCTSTTQWEDLPDLMMWSAFRLYGHCTPGKPGNPALEEQHAVDDAFTAIGYPGPGDYYECPS
;
A
#
# COMPACT_ATOMS: atom_id res chain seq x y z
N MET A 1 12.06 15.14 -8.81
CA MET A 1 13.39 14.55 -8.50
C MET A 1 13.55 14.30 -7.00
N GLN A 2 13.23 15.25 -6.11
CA GLN A 2 13.33 15.05 -4.65
C GLN A 2 12.56 13.81 -4.16
N PHE A 3 11.27 13.68 -4.48
CA PHE A 3 10.47 12.51 -4.05
C PHE A 3 10.95 11.16 -4.59
N THR A 4 11.66 11.14 -5.72
CA THR A 4 12.33 9.90 -6.18
C THR A 4 13.52 9.55 -5.30
N TYR A 5 14.30 10.55 -4.87
CA TYR A 5 15.37 10.34 -3.89
C TYR A 5 14.80 9.88 -2.55
N ASP A 6 13.73 10.51 -2.07
CA ASP A 6 13.06 10.16 -0.82
C ASP A 6 12.54 8.71 -0.86
N ALA A 7 11.95 8.28 -1.98
CA ALA A 7 11.59 6.88 -2.21
C ALA A 7 12.75 5.91 -2.06
N MET A 8 13.91 6.22 -2.63
CA MET A 8 15.09 5.37 -2.48
C MET A 8 15.64 5.38 -1.04
N LEU A 9 15.54 6.52 -0.34
CA LEU A 9 15.94 6.62 1.06
C LEU A 9 15.02 5.79 1.97
N THR A 10 13.70 5.82 1.73
CA THR A 10 12.73 4.94 2.40
C THR A 10 13.10 3.48 2.21
N PHE A 11 13.37 3.05 0.98
CA PHE A 11 13.79 1.66 0.72
C PHE A 11 15.10 1.31 1.44
N HIS A 12 16.07 2.22 1.45
CA HIS A 12 17.31 2.03 2.18
C HIS A 12 17.09 1.83 3.69
N ASN A 13 16.23 2.65 4.29
CA ASN A 13 15.90 2.55 5.71
C ASN A 13 15.16 1.24 6.04
N LEU A 14 14.38 0.72 5.10
CA LEU A 14 13.74 -0.61 5.17
C LEU A 14 14.67 -1.77 4.78
N GLY A 15 15.98 -1.51 4.63
CA GLY A 15 16.99 -2.54 4.38
C GLY A 15 17.11 -2.99 2.92
N ARG A 16 16.52 -2.26 1.96
CA ARG A 16 16.59 -2.54 0.52
C ARG A 16 17.45 -1.52 -0.22
N ASN A 17 18.40 -1.99 -1.01
CA ASN A 17 19.24 -1.11 -1.83
C ASN A 17 18.51 -0.67 -3.11
N GLY A 18 17.77 0.44 -3.05
CA GLY A 18 16.99 0.97 -4.19
C GLY A 18 15.74 0.14 -4.52
N TRP A 19 15.02 0.51 -5.58
CA TRP A 19 13.77 -0.16 -5.96
C TRP A 19 13.98 -1.63 -6.37
N ASP A 20 15.11 -1.95 -7.01
CA ASP A 20 15.46 -3.29 -7.49
C ASP A 20 16.20 -4.16 -6.47
N GLY A 21 16.56 -3.61 -5.30
CA GLY A 21 17.37 -4.29 -4.28
C GLY A 21 18.86 -4.40 -4.62
N LEU A 22 19.30 -3.86 -5.77
CA LEU A 22 20.67 -3.91 -6.27
C LEU A 22 21.34 -2.53 -6.36
N GLY A 23 20.60 -1.47 -6.06
CA GLY A 23 21.05 -0.09 -6.18
C GLY A 23 21.02 0.41 -7.62
N GLY A 24 20.11 -0.12 -8.44
CA GLY A 24 19.90 0.33 -9.80
C GLY A 24 19.51 1.81 -9.87
N PRO A 25 19.82 2.50 -10.98
CA PRO A 25 19.52 3.92 -11.12
C PRO A 25 18.00 4.17 -11.11
N ALA A 26 17.54 5.01 -10.18
CA ALA A 26 16.16 5.49 -10.15
C ALA A 26 15.99 6.67 -11.15
N LYS A 27 15.33 6.41 -12.27
CA LYS A 27 15.10 7.39 -13.34
C LYS A 27 13.66 7.88 -13.28
N VAL A 28 13.46 9.18 -13.47
CA VAL A 28 12.15 9.79 -13.58
C VAL A 28 12.07 10.67 -14.83
N VAL A 29 10.97 10.57 -15.56
CA VAL A 29 10.62 11.47 -16.67
C VAL A 29 9.40 12.25 -16.25
N VAL A 30 9.42 13.58 -16.42
CA VAL A 30 8.33 14.47 -16.01
C VAL A 30 7.83 15.24 -17.23
N ASP A 31 6.53 15.53 -17.22
CA ASP A 31 5.80 16.18 -18.31
C ASP A 31 5.90 15.41 -19.62
N GLU A 32 5.85 14.07 -19.52
CA GLU A 32 5.74 13.22 -20.69
C GLU A 32 4.38 13.47 -21.37
N TYR A 33 4.41 13.64 -22.69
CA TYR A 33 3.23 13.93 -23.48
C TYR A 33 2.78 12.65 -24.18
N ASN A 34 1.86 11.90 -23.56
CA ASN A 34 1.51 10.60 -24.13
C ASN A 34 0.56 10.75 -25.33
N TYR A 35 -0.53 11.51 -25.17
CA TYR A 35 -1.53 11.92 -26.18
C TYR A 35 -2.34 13.10 -25.60
N PRO A 36 -3.14 13.88 -26.36
CA PRO A 36 -3.90 15.02 -25.82
C PRO A 36 -4.94 14.66 -24.75
N THR A 37 -5.19 13.36 -24.51
CA THR A 37 -6.14 12.82 -23.53
C THR A 37 -5.50 12.06 -22.38
N GLU A 38 -4.18 11.80 -22.43
CA GLU A 38 -3.45 11.09 -21.39
C GLU A 38 -2.61 12.12 -20.62
N GLY A 39 -3.08 12.47 -19.43
CA GLY A 39 -2.45 13.42 -18.53
C GLY A 39 -3.00 13.29 -17.12
N ASP A 40 -2.40 13.99 -16.18
CA ASP A 40 -2.75 13.90 -14.75
C ASP A 40 -2.58 12.48 -14.14
N GLU A 41 -1.58 11.74 -14.62
CA GLU A 41 -1.27 10.35 -14.22
C GLU A 41 0.24 10.15 -14.09
N ALA A 42 0.66 9.21 -13.26
CA ALA A 42 2.01 8.68 -13.23
C ALA A 42 1.97 7.16 -13.47
N LYS A 43 3.10 6.60 -13.91
CA LYS A 43 3.23 5.14 -14.09
C LYS A 43 4.66 4.67 -13.91
N PHE A 44 4.84 3.45 -13.42
CA PHE A 44 6.10 2.73 -13.52
C PHE A 44 6.26 2.10 -14.91
N ASN A 45 7.19 2.64 -15.69
CA ASN A 45 7.47 2.17 -17.04
C ASN A 45 8.49 1.01 -17.01
N ARG A 46 8.01 -0.24 -17.06
CA ARG A 46 8.88 -1.44 -17.08
C ARG A 46 9.72 -1.55 -18.35
N SER A 47 9.13 -1.20 -19.49
CA SER A 47 9.74 -1.41 -20.81
C SER A 47 10.16 -0.08 -21.42
N ALA A 48 11.38 0.00 -21.96
CA ALA A 48 11.83 1.21 -22.62
C ALA A 48 10.88 1.61 -23.75
N SER A 49 10.62 2.92 -23.86
CA SER A 49 9.84 3.51 -24.93
C SER A 49 10.66 4.60 -25.62
N SER A 50 10.11 5.18 -26.69
CA SER A 50 10.73 6.34 -27.35
C SER A 50 10.80 7.58 -26.44
N ARG A 51 10.12 7.58 -25.30
CA ARG A 51 9.92 8.75 -24.44
C ARG A 51 10.47 8.57 -23.03
N ALA A 52 10.61 7.34 -22.57
CA ALA A 52 11.16 7.03 -21.25
C ALA A 52 12.03 5.77 -21.30
N PRO A 53 13.13 5.73 -20.53
CA PRO A 53 13.92 4.51 -20.39
C PRO A 53 13.10 3.41 -19.71
N GLU A 54 13.57 2.17 -19.81
CA GLU A 54 13.03 1.08 -18.98
C GLU A 54 13.28 1.35 -17.50
N ASN A 55 12.42 0.77 -16.66
CA ASN A 55 12.46 0.84 -15.21
C ASN A 55 12.55 2.28 -14.69
N SER A 56 11.63 3.12 -15.14
CA SER A 56 11.55 4.53 -14.75
C SER A 56 10.13 4.91 -14.34
N VAL A 57 10.02 5.85 -13.41
CA VAL A 57 8.74 6.53 -13.17
C VAL A 57 8.51 7.57 -14.25
N VAL A 58 7.32 7.55 -14.86
CA VAL A 58 6.91 8.51 -15.88
C VAL A 58 5.74 9.29 -15.35
N VAL A 59 5.91 10.60 -15.20
CA VAL A 59 4.84 11.52 -14.85
C VAL A 59 4.34 12.18 -16.12
N LEU A 60 3.06 11.95 -16.42
CA LEU A 60 2.41 12.56 -17.56
C LEU A 60 2.16 14.05 -17.31
N LYS A 61 2.07 14.80 -18.41
CA LYS A 61 1.76 16.22 -18.36
C LYS A 61 0.42 16.46 -17.64
N LYS A 62 0.40 17.48 -16.78
CA LYS A 62 -0.82 17.99 -16.16
C LYS A 62 -1.77 18.58 -17.21
N ILE A 63 -3.05 18.19 -17.19
CA ILE A 63 -4.08 18.68 -18.11
C ILE A 63 -5.22 19.36 -17.35
N SER A 64 -5.75 18.72 -16.31
CA SER A 64 -6.97 19.13 -15.59
C SER A 64 -6.75 19.35 -14.10
N ARG A 65 -5.73 18.72 -13.49
CA ARG A 65 -5.43 18.92 -12.07
C ARG A 65 -4.87 20.32 -11.81
N PRO A 66 -5.06 20.90 -10.61
CA PRO A 66 -4.40 22.14 -10.20
C PRO A 66 -2.88 22.05 -10.24
N TYR A 67 -2.31 20.94 -9.75
CA TYR A 67 -0.87 20.67 -9.72
C TYR A 67 -0.53 19.37 -10.46
N SER A 68 0.75 19.21 -10.84
CA SER A 68 1.20 17.96 -11.45
C SER A 68 1.14 16.83 -10.41
N VAL A 69 0.88 15.59 -10.83
CA VAL A 69 0.96 14.44 -9.93
C VAL A 69 2.37 14.20 -9.38
N ALA A 70 3.40 14.82 -9.99
CA ALA A 70 4.74 14.89 -9.40
C ALA A 70 4.82 15.67 -8.08
N ALA A 71 3.74 16.39 -7.70
CA ALA A 71 3.64 17.08 -6.43
C ALA A 71 3.26 16.16 -5.26
N GLY A 72 2.69 14.97 -5.51
CA GLY A 72 2.41 13.98 -4.47
C GLY A 72 3.60 13.06 -4.26
N ILE A 73 4.20 13.09 -3.06
CA ILE A 73 5.27 12.15 -2.71
C ILE A 73 4.77 10.71 -2.66
N ASP A 74 3.52 10.55 -2.23
CA ASP A 74 2.78 9.30 -2.15
C ASP A 74 2.53 8.69 -3.54
N ILE A 75 2.20 9.49 -4.56
CA ILE A 75 2.10 9.06 -5.96
C ILE A 75 3.47 8.61 -6.47
N ILE A 76 4.53 9.41 -6.28
CA ILE A 76 5.86 9.01 -6.72
C ILE A 76 6.35 7.77 -5.98
N GLY A 77 6.04 7.66 -4.69
CA GLY A 77 6.29 6.48 -3.86
C GLY A 77 5.55 5.26 -4.37
N HIS A 78 4.27 5.40 -4.72
CA HIS A 78 3.42 4.36 -5.32
C HIS A 78 4.03 3.84 -6.62
N GLU A 79 4.47 4.73 -7.53
CA GLU A 79 5.10 4.30 -8.77
C GLU A 79 6.41 3.54 -8.56
N TRP A 80 7.24 3.97 -7.59
CA TRP A 80 8.42 3.19 -7.22
C TRP A 80 8.06 1.89 -6.49
N GLY A 81 6.91 1.86 -5.81
CA GLY A 81 6.30 0.68 -5.21
C GLY A 81 6.03 -0.42 -6.24
N HIS A 82 5.50 -0.08 -7.42
CA HIS A 82 5.41 -1.05 -8.53
C HIS A 82 6.75 -1.67 -8.88
N GLY A 83 7.81 -0.85 -8.95
CA GLY A 83 9.18 -1.33 -9.17
C GLY A 83 9.63 -2.35 -8.12
N VAL A 84 9.34 -2.10 -6.85
CA VAL A 84 9.60 -3.04 -5.76
C VAL A 84 8.80 -4.32 -5.97
N VAL A 85 7.50 -4.23 -6.25
CA VAL A 85 6.63 -5.39 -6.50
C VAL A 85 7.17 -6.26 -7.63
N TYR A 86 7.56 -5.67 -8.78
CA TYR A 86 8.10 -6.43 -9.91
C TYR A 86 9.39 -7.18 -9.59
N THR A 87 10.21 -6.64 -8.67
CA THR A 87 11.52 -7.20 -8.32
C THR A 87 11.50 -8.00 -7.02
N SER A 88 10.32 -8.24 -6.45
CA SER A 88 10.08 -9.12 -5.30
C SER A 88 9.03 -10.19 -5.61
N ALA A 89 7.78 -9.96 -5.21
CA ALA A 89 6.67 -10.89 -5.36
C ALA A 89 6.29 -11.10 -6.83
N ASN A 90 6.54 -10.11 -7.69
CA ASN A 90 6.22 -10.11 -9.11
C ASN A 90 4.75 -10.49 -9.36
N PHE A 91 3.86 -9.80 -8.66
CA PHE A 91 2.42 -9.94 -8.85
C PHE A 91 2.02 -9.59 -10.28
N PRO A 92 1.16 -10.39 -10.92
CA PRO A 92 0.67 -10.08 -12.26
C PRO A 92 -0.20 -8.83 -12.23
N ASP A 93 0.14 -7.87 -13.08
CA ASP A 93 -0.52 -6.56 -13.25
C ASP A 93 -1.35 -6.47 -14.54
N ASP A 94 -1.27 -7.49 -15.41
CA ASP A 94 -1.91 -7.48 -16.74
C ASP A 94 -3.45 -7.53 -16.63
N PRO A 95 -4.16 -6.45 -17.01
CA PRO A 95 -5.62 -6.38 -16.93
C PRO A 95 -6.33 -7.31 -17.93
N SER A 96 -5.60 -7.89 -18.89
CA SER A 96 -6.13 -8.88 -19.83
C SER A 96 -6.13 -10.31 -19.28
N GLN A 97 -5.49 -10.55 -18.13
CA GLN A 97 -5.44 -11.87 -17.48
C GLN A 97 -6.52 -12.00 -16.42
N PRO A 98 -7.13 -13.19 -16.24
CA PRO A 98 -8.15 -13.44 -15.22
C PRO A 98 -7.52 -13.64 -13.82
N LYS A 99 -6.52 -12.82 -13.46
CA LYS A 99 -5.80 -12.88 -12.18
C LYS A 99 -6.09 -11.62 -11.34
N PRO A 100 -7.36 -11.37 -10.97
CA PRO A 100 -7.77 -10.13 -10.32
C PRO A 100 -7.02 -9.90 -9.00
N VAL A 101 -6.79 -10.97 -8.20
CA VAL A 101 -6.12 -10.83 -6.90
C VAL A 101 -4.67 -10.38 -7.02
N GLY A 102 -3.91 -10.92 -7.97
CA GLY A 102 -2.52 -10.50 -8.18
C GLY A 102 -2.43 -9.01 -8.50
N ALA A 103 -3.28 -8.51 -9.40
CA ALA A 103 -3.30 -7.09 -9.75
C ALA A 103 -3.76 -6.23 -8.56
N GLN A 104 -4.73 -6.70 -7.77
CA GLN A 104 -5.17 -6.01 -6.55
C GLN A 104 -4.05 -5.89 -5.52
N LEU A 105 -3.30 -6.98 -5.28
CA LEU A 105 -2.15 -6.95 -4.37
C LEU A 105 -1.02 -6.10 -4.93
N HIS A 106 -0.82 -6.11 -6.25
CA HIS A 106 0.14 -5.24 -6.93
C HIS A 106 -0.13 -3.77 -6.61
N GLU A 107 -1.35 -3.30 -6.87
CA GLU A 107 -1.78 -1.92 -6.56
C GLU A 107 -1.77 -1.64 -5.07
N GLY A 108 -2.29 -2.55 -4.25
CA GLY A 108 -2.37 -2.36 -2.80
C GLY A 108 -1.00 -2.22 -2.13
N PHE A 109 0.01 -2.98 -2.57
CA PHE A 109 1.37 -2.84 -2.03
C PHE A 109 2.05 -1.56 -2.55
N ALA A 110 1.77 -1.13 -3.78
CA ALA A 110 2.22 0.15 -4.29
C ALA A 110 1.64 1.30 -3.45
N ASP A 111 0.34 1.26 -3.12
CA ASP A 111 -0.29 2.22 -2.21
C ASP A 111 0.33 2.25 -0.82
N VAL A 112 0.54 1.08 -0.20
CA VAL A 112 1.22 1.00 1.11
C VAL A 112 2.59 1.67 1.05
N ILE A 113 3.36 1.44 -0.01
CA ILE A 113 4.66 2.08 -0.20
C ILE A 113 4.53 3.60 -0.41
N GLY A 114 3.48 4.05 -1.10
CA GLY A 114 3.14 5.48 -1.22
C GLY A 114 2.94 6.12 0.16
N TYR A 115 2.07 5.54 0.99
CA TYR A 115 1.85 6.03 2.36
C TYR A 115 3.11 5.96 3.23
N ILE A 116 3.88 4.87 3.18
CA ILE A 116 5.15 4.77 3.93
C ILE A 116 6.08 5.93 3.54
N ASN A 117 6.18 6.24 2.24
CA ASN A 117 7.01 7.36 1.78
C ASN A 117 6.54 8.70 2.33
N GLU A 118 5.24 8.97 2.22
CA GLU A 118 4.69 10.21 2.72
C GLU A 118 4.94 10.38 4.22
N TRP A 119 4.57 9.38 5.03
CA TRP A 119 4.75 9.39 6.48
C TRP A 119 6.22 9.39 6.93
N SER A 120 7.15 8.92 6.09
CA SER A 120 8.58 8.95 6.39
C SER A 120 9.22 10.33 6.20
N HIS A 121 8.66 11.16 5.31
CA HIS A 121 9.32 12.38 4.84
C HIS A 121 8.53 13.66 5.08
N GLN A 122 7.24 13.55 5.35
CA GLN A 122 6.38 14.69 5.63
C GLN A 122 5.93 14.71 7.09
N ILE A 123 5.56 15.91 7.56
CA ILE A 123 5.06 16.10 8.92
C ILE A 123 3.57 15.74 8.93
N PRO A 124 3.07 14.94 9.88
CA PRO A 124 1.66 14.61 9.98
C PRO A 124 0.77 15.86 10.03
N GLY A 125 -0.32 15.86 9.26
CA GLY A 125 -1.18 17.03 9.19
C GLY A 125 -2.28 16.91 8.15
N SER A 126 -2.73 18.06 7.64
CA SER A 126 -3.62 18.14 6.48
C SER A 126 -3.22 19.33 5.63
N GLY A 127 -3.49 19.25 4.34
CA GLY A 127 -3.10 20.25 3.35
C GLY A 127 -1.72 19.96 2.75
N PRO A 128 -1.17 20.89 1.96
CA PRO A 128 -0.03 20.60 1.10
C PRO A 128 1.20 20.09 1.86
N GLU A 129 1.80 19.04 1.31
CA GLU A 129 3.02 18.39 1.80
C GLU A 129 2.91 17.94 3.27
N ARG A 130 1.79 17.30 3.61
CA ARG A 130 1.53 16.74 4.94
C ARG A 130 1.22 15.26 4.85
N ALA A 131 1.84 14.50 5.74
CA ALA A 131 1.51 13.09 5.86
C ALA A 131 0.08 12.92 6.38
N ASP A 132 -0.73 12.24 5.59
CA ASP A 132 -2.09 11.89 5.96
C ASP A 132 -2.50 10.52 5.35
N TRP A 133 -3.80 10.24 5.31
CA TRP A 133 -4.32 8.95 4.85
C TRP A 133 -5.16 9.09 3.59
N MET A 134 -4.92 10.16 2.85
CA MET A 134 -5.34 10.40 1.49
C MET A 134 -4.13 10.22 0.59
N ALA A 135 -4.37 9.79 -0.64
CA ALA A 135 -3.33 9.70 -1.65
C ALA A 135 -3.65 10.64 -2.81
N GLY A 136 -2.63 11.33 -3.31
CA GLY A 136 -2.66 12.25 -4.43
C GLY A 136 -3.30 13.60 -4.14
N GLU A 137 -3.69 13.87 -2.90
CA GLU A 137 -4.25 15.13 -2.41
C GLU A 137 -3.37 16.34 -2.71
N ASP A 138 -2.04 16.19 -2.65
CA ASP A 138 -1.06 17.21 -3.01
C ASP A 138 -1.11 17.65 -4.48
N SER A 139 -1.75 16.87 -5.35
CA SER A 139 -2.00 17.25 -6.75
C SER A 139 -3.27 18.12 -6.92
N PHE A 140 -4.05 18.28 -5.85
CA PHE A 140 -5.29 19.06 -5.80
C PHE A 140 -5.18 20.29 -4.90
N SER A 141 -6.07 21.27 -5.08
CA SER A 141 -6.09 22.52 -4.30
C SER A 141 -7.32 22.67 -3.40
N ASN A 142 -8.20 21.67 -3.38
CA ASN A 142 -9.53 21.74 -2.78
C ASN A 142 -9.87 20.53 -1.90
N GLY A 143 -8.85 19.83 -1.37
CA GLY A 143 -9.03 18.64 -0.53
C GLY A 143 -9.60 17.43 -1.28
N HIS A 144 -9.51 17.43 -2.62
CA HIS A 144 -9.71 16.22 -3.41
C HIS A 144 -8.49 15.31 -3.24
N TRP A 145 -8.70 14.03 -3.51
CA TRP A 145 -7.72 12.96 -3.38
C TRP A 145 -8.07 11.88 -4.40
N ASP A 146 -7.07 11.08 -4.76
CA ASP A 146 -7.24 9.90 -5.61
C ASP A 146 -7.74 8.72 -4.77
N ARG A 147 -7.08 8.41 -3.65
CA ARG A 147 -7.50 7.35 -2.70
C ARG A 147 -7.53 7.87 -1.26
N ARG A 148 -8.20 7.14 -0.36
CA ARG A 148 -8.10 7.36 1.10
C ARG A 148 -8.44 6.10 1.87
N VAL A 149 -7.87 5.96 3.06
CA VAL A 149 -8.00 4.72 3.87
C VAL A 149 -8.47 4.93 5.30
N ASP A 150 -8.73 6.17 5.72
CA ASP A 150 -9.11 6.52 7.08
C ASP A 150 -10.61 6.77 7.29
N ASP A 151 -11.37 6.92 6.21
CA ASP A 151 -12.80 7.23 6.25
C ASP A 151 -13.49 6.74 4.97
N ALA A 152 -14.45 5.84 5.15
CA ALA A 152 -15.22 5.22 4.08
C ALA A 152 -16.46 6.04 3.69
N ASN A 153 -16.64 7.24 4.23
CA ASN A 153 -17.71 8.14 3.81
C ASN A 153 -17.32 8.86 2.53
N TRP A 154 -17.96 8.43 1.45
CA TRP A 154 -17.72 9.01 0.13
C TRP A 154 -18.32 10.41 0.04
N PRO A 155 -17.53 11.42 -0.30
CA PRO A 155 -18.08 12.72 -0.65
C PRO A 155 -18.95 12.61 -1.91
N SER A 156 -19.93 13.50 -2.02
CA SER A 156 -20.90 13.48 -3.13
C SER A 156 -20.30 13.75 -4.51
N TRP A 157 -19.08 14.31 -4.56
CA TRP A 157 -18.35 14.56 -5.82
C TRP A 157 -17.70 13.29 -6.38
N LEU A 158 -17.47 12.26 -5.56
CA LEU A 158 -16.94 10.99 -6.06
C LEU A 158 -18.06 10.16 -6.70
N PRO A 159 -17.95 9.85 -8.00
CA PRO A 159 -18.92 9.00 -8.65
C PRO A 159 -18.88 7.60 -8.03
N THR A 160 -20.02 6.89 -8.02
CA THR A 160 -20.14 5.57 -7.38
C THR A 160 -19.12 4.54 -7.90
N TYR A 161 -18.72 4.64 -9.17
CA TYR A 161 -17.70 3.76 -9.75
C TYR A 161 -16.28 4.06 -9.24
N ALA A 162 -16.01 5.23 -8.66
CA ALA A 162 -14.71 5.61 -8.10
C ALA A 162 -14.60 5.33 -6.59
N ARG A 163 -15.50 4.52 -6.03
CA ARG A 163 -15.48 4.13 -4.61
C ARG A 163 -14.49 2.98 -4.39
N TYR A 164 -13.65 3.10 -3.36
CA TYR A 164 -12.64 2.14 -2.97
C TYR A 164 -13.14 1.15 -1.92
N TYR A 165 -12.38 0.07 -1.72
CA TYR A 165 -12.82 -1.06 -0.93
C TYR A 165 -12.12 -0.99 0.42
N PHE A 166 -12.91 -1.21 1.46
CA PHE A 166 -12.40 -1.29 2.82
C PHE A 166 -12.55 -2.71 3.40
N HIS A 167 -13.36 -3.57 2.79
CA HIS A 167 -13.61 -4.94 3.26
C HIS A 167 -13.91 -5.85 2.06
N LYS A 168 -13.61 -7.17 2.14
CA LYS A 168 -13.80 -8.11 1.01
C LYS A 168 -15.23 -8.14 0.44
N ASN A 169 -16.21 -7.93 1.33
CA ASN A 169 -17.65 -7.90 1.06
C ASN A 169 -18.15 -6.51 0.65
N ASP A 170 -17.28 -5.50 0.65
CA ASP A 170 -17.60 -4.21 0.06
C ASP A 170 -17.68 -4.41 -1.46
N HIS A 171 -18.83 -4.13 -2.08
CA HIS A 171 -19.04 -4.23 -3.54
C HIS A 171 -18.50 -5.52 -4.22
N PRO A 172 -18.99 -6.72 -3.84
CA PRO A 172 -18.34 -8.00 -4.12
C PRO A 172 -18.20 -8.40 -5.60
N SER A 173 -18.90 -7.74 -6.53
CA SER A 173 -18.91 -8.06 -7.95
C SER A 173 -17.87 -7.32 -8.79
N ASP A 174 -17.29 -6.22 -8.30
CA ASP A 174 -16.17 -5.56 -8.96
C ASP A 174 -14.89 -6.34 -8.67
N GLN A 175 -13.92 -6.30 -9.56
CA GLN A 175 -12.63 -6.97 -9.38
C GLN A 175 -11.45 -6.07 -9.78
N GLU A 176 -11.71 -4.78 -10.02
CA GLU A 176 -10.72 -3.82 -10.47
C GLU A 176 -9.63 -3.60 -9.42
N ALA A 177 -8.39 -3.55 -9.90
CA ALA A 177 -7.17 -3.64 -9.12
C ALA A 177 -7.00 -2.46 -8.15
N HIS A 178 -7.12 -1.21 -8.64
CA HIS A 178 -6.93 -0.02 -7.82
C HIS A 178 -7.99 0.07 -6.71
N ARG A 179 -9.23 -0.29 -7.03
CA ARG A 179 -10.35 -0.22 -6.09
C ARG A 179 -10.27 -1.25 -4.98
N ARG A 180 -10.01 -2.51 -5.33
CA ARG A 180 -9.87 -3.58 -4.34
C ARG A 180 -8.53 -3.59 -3.64
N GLY A 181 -7.46 -3.18 -4.32
CA GLY A 181 -6.13 -3.03 -3.74
C GLY A 181 -6.13 -2.15 -2.49
N ASN A 182 -7.01 -1.15 -2.43
CA ASN A 182 -7.21 -0.24 -1.30
C ASN A 182 -7.49 -0.94 0.05
N MET A 183 -7.94 -2.20 0.08
CA MET A 183 -8.08 -2.93 1.36
C MET A 183 -6.73 -3.14 2.06
N LEU A 184 -5.64 -3.26 1.29
CA LEU A 184 -4.31 -3.49 1.84
C LEU A 184 -3.76 -2.26 2.61
N PRO A 185 -3.80 -1.03 2.07
CA PRO A 185 -3.45 0.15 2.84
C PRO A 185 -4.44 0.46 3.98
N VAL A 186 -5.70 -0.02 3.92
CA VAL A 186 -6.60 -0.01 5.11
C VAL A 186 -6.04 -0.91 6.22
N ALA A 187 -5.63 -2.15 5.91
CA ALA A 187 -5.01 -3.03 6.90
C ALA A 187 -3.69 -2.45 7.44
N PHE A 188 -2.89 -1.80 6.59
CA PHE A 188 -1.67 -1.09 7.00
C PHE A 188 -1.97 0.03 8.00
N ARG A 189 -2.93 0.91 7.70
CA ARG A 189 -3.36 2.01 8.59
C ARG A 189 -3.93 1.48 9.91
N LEU A 190 -4.64 0.36 9.89
CA LEU A 190 -5.09 -0.31 11.11
C LEU A 190 -3.94 -0.87 11.94
N LEU A 191 -2.92 -1.46 11.30
CA LEU A 191 -1.74 -1.94 12.00
C LEU A 191 -0.89 -0.80 12.57
N ASP A 192 -0.80 0.33 11.88
CA ASP A 192 -0.10 1.53 12.39
C ASP A 192 -0.88 2.18 13.55
N VAL A 193 -2.07 2.74 13.25
CA VAL A 193 -2.79 3.65 14.13
C VAL A 193 -3.76 2.90 15.06
N GLY A 194 -4.22 1.72 14.66
CA GLY A 194 -5.27 0.97 15.36
C GLY A 194 -6.68 1.47 15.09
N GLY A 195 -7.61 0.95 15.89
CA GLY A 195 -9.04 1.24 15.82
C GLY A 195 -9.82 0.23 14.98
N GLN A 196 -11.00 0.64 14.53
CA GLN A 196 -11.88 -0.18 13.70
C GLN A 196 -11.71 0.15 12.23
N ASN A 197 -12.07 -0.79 11.36
CA ASN A 197 -12.15 -0.54 9.92
C ASN A 197 -13.10 0.64 9.63
N PRO A 198 -12.67 1.70 8.92
CA PRO A 198 -13.49 2.88 8.64
C PRO A 198 -14.83 2.58 7.96
N ILE A 199 -14.96 1.44 7.26
CA ILE A 199 -16.23 0.99 6.69
C ILE A 199 -17.35 0.88 7.73
N CYS A 200 -17.02 0.68 9.00
CA CYS A 200 -17.97 0.52 10.09
C CYS A 200 -18.73 1.79 10.43
N SER A 201 -18.24 2.95 10.00
CA SER A 201 -18.94 4.23 10.13
C SER A 201 -19.79 4.58 8.90
N ARG A 202 -19.74 3.76 7.84
CA ARG A 202 -20.46 4.01 6.59
C ARG A 202 -21.96 3.69 6.74
N PRO A 203 -22.88 4.62 6.45
CA PRO A 203 -24.31 4.37 6.53
C PRO A 203 -24.75 3.16 5.71
N GLY A 204 -25.53 2.27 6.32
CA GLY A 204 -26.02 1.05 5.69
C GLY A 204 -25.03 -0.13 5.70
N TRP A 205 -23.82 0.03 6.24
CA TRP A 205 -22.94 -1.09 6.54
C TRP A 205 -23.27 -1.68 7.92
N SER A 206 -23.60 -2.97 7.95
CA SER A 206 -23.73 -3.77 9.19
C SER A 206 -22.87 -5.02 9.11
N GLY A 207 -21.78 -4.94 8.34
CA GLY A 207 -21.00 -6.09 7.92
C GLY A 207 -20.05 -6.62 8.99
N GLU A 208 -19.46 -7.76 8.66
CA GLU A 208 -18.37 -8.40 9.40
C GLU A 208 -17.17 -7.45 9.59
N GLY A 209 -16.32 -7.74 10.58
CA GLY A 209 -15.13 -6.95 10.90
C GLY A 209 -15.36 -5.77 11.85
N CYS A 210 -16.60 -5.28 12.02
CA CYS A 210 -16.88 -4.11 12.85
C CYS A 210 -16.89 -4.33 14.36
N THR A 211 -16.71 -5.57 14.82
CA THR A 211 -16.48 -5.89 16.23
C THR A 211 -15.00 -5.96 16.58
N ILE A 212 -14.13 -5.96 15.57
CA ILE A 212 -12.68 -6.04 15.72
C ILE A 212 -12.15 -4.62 15.91
N SER A 213 -11.31 -4.43 16.92
CA SER A 213 -10.59 -3.18 17.17
C SER A 213 -9.11 -3.52 17.27
N VAL A 214 -8.34 -3.08 16.29
CA VAL A 214 -6.91 -3.36 16.19
C VAL A 214 -6.15 -2.50 17.21
N ASN A 215 -5.24 -3.13 17.95
CA ASN A 215 -4.27 -2.41 18.78
C ASN A 215 -3.08 -1.98 17.91
N GLY A 216 -3.03 -0.70 17.56
CA GLY A 216 -1.99 -0.14 16.69
C GLY A 216 -0.58 -0.39 17.22
N GLN A 217 0.33 -0.78 16.33
CA GLN A 217 1.72 -1.10 16.58
C GLN A 217 2.67 0.07 16.27
N GLY A 218 2.14 1.13 15.64
CA GLY A 218 2.90 2.28 15.18
C GLY A 218 3.62 2.06 13.86
N LEU A 219 3.87 3.16 13.16
CA LEU A 219 4.34 3.20 11.77
C LEU A 219 5.58 2.33 11.55
N SER A 220 6.58 2.43 12.43
CA SER A 220 7.84 1.69 12.26
C SER A 220 7.65 0.17 12.27
N LYS A 221 6.71 -0.36 13.06
CA LYS A 221 6.42 -1.81 13.02
C LYS A 221 5.59 -2.16 11.78
N ALA A 222 4.58 -1.35 11.48
CA ALA A 222 3.71 -1.57 10.33
C ALA A 222 4.49 -1.58 9.01
N GLU A 223 5.37 -0.60 8.77
CA GLU A 223 6.18 -0.51 7.55
C GLU A 223 7.11 -1.72 7.39
N ASN A 224 7.77 -2.14 8.48
CA ASN A 224 8.71 -3.25 8.45
C ASN A 224 7.98 -4.56 8.18
N ILE A 225 6.83 -4.80 8.82
CA ILE A 225 6.04 -6.02 8.60
C ILE A 225 5.56 -6.09 7.15
N PHE A 226 4.93 -5.04 6.63
CA PHE A 226 4.40 -5.01 5.26
C PHE A 226 5.52 -5.14 4.22
N PHE A 227 6.59 -4.37 4.37
CA PHE A 227 7.68 -4.36 3.42
C PHE A 227 8.47 -5.68 3.42
N HIS A 228 8.75 -6.25 4.60
CA HIS A 228 9.40 -7.55 4.70
C HIS A 228 8.50 -8.68 4.15
N THR A 229 7.19 -8.62 4.36
CA THR A 229 6.25 -9.58 3.76
C THR A 229 6.31 -9.52 2.23
N LEU A 230 6.19 -8.33 1.65
CA LEU A 230 6.27 -8.14 0.20
C LEU A 230 7.60 -8.65 -0.38
N THR A 231 8.72 -8.36 0.28
CA THR A 231 10.05 -8.57 -0.27
C THR A 231 10.63 -9.96 -0.02
N HIS A 232 10.13 -10.69 0.99
CA HIS A 232 10.69 -11.99 1.39
C HIS A 232 9.69 -13.14 1.45
N MET A 233 8.39 -12.88 1.56
CA MET A 233 7.37 -13.91 1.82
C MET A 233 6.41 -14.09 0.65
N CYS A 234 5.95 -12.98 0.06
CA CYS A 234 5.02 -13.01 -1.06
C CYS A 234 5.67 -13.61 -2.32
N THR A 235 4.83 -14.25 -3.13
CA THR A 235 5.18 -14.78 -4.46
C THR A 235 4.13 -14.34 -5.47
N SER A 236 4.38 -14.60 -6.76
CA SER A 236 3.46 -14.18 -7.83
C SER A 236 2.07 -14.85 -7.77
N THR A 237 1.91 -15.85 -6.90
CA THR A 237 0.66 -16.60 -6.70
C THR A 237 0.01 -16.32 -5.35
N THR A 238 0.61 -15.50 -4.48
CA THR A 238 0.02 -15.13 -3.19
C THR A 238 -1.37 -14.52 -3.41
N GLN A 239 -2.34 -14.95 -2.60
CA GLN A 239 -3.72 -14.50 -2.56
C GLN A 239 -3.99 -13.66 -1.30
N TRP A 240 -5.17 -13.06 -1.22
CA TRP A 240 -5.59 -12.33 -0.01
C TRP A 240 -5.63 -13.23 1.23
N GLU A 241 -6.05 -14.49 1.08
CA GLU A 241 -6.14 -15.47 2.15
C GLU A 241 -4.77 -15.89 2.70
N ASP A 242 -3.71 -15.72 1.91
CA ASP A 242 -2.34 -16.06 2.35
C ASP A 242 -1.72 -14.94 3.18
N LEU A 243 -2.10 -13.68 2.94
CA LEU A 243 -1.43 -12.51 3.52
C LEU A 243 -1.39 -12.47 5.06
N PRO A 244 -2.48 -12.78 5.80
CA PRO A 244 -2.45 -12.72 7.25
C PRO A 244 -1.38 -13.64 7.82
N ASP A 245 -1.29 -14.88 7.32
CA ASP A 245 -0.29 -15.86 7.75
C ASP A 245 1.13 -15.41 7.41
N LEU A 246 1.37 -14.96 6.18
CA LEU A 246 2.69 -14.46 5.75
C LEU A 246 3.12 -13.22 6.55
N MET A 247 2.18 -12.32 6.88
CA MET A 247 2.46 -11.11 7.66
C MET A 247 2.67 -11.42 9.15
N MET A 248 1.94 -12.38 9.72
CA MET A 248 2.23 -12.87 11.07
C MET A 248 3.62 -13.52 11.13
N TRP A 249 3.98 -14.30 10.11
CA TRP A 249 5.32 -14.85 10.01
C TRP A 249 6.39 -13.76 9.88
N SER A 250 6.12 -12.72 9.09
CA SER A 250 6.99 -11.54 8.98
C SER A 250 7.18 -10.85 10.34
N ALA A 251 6.10 -10.61 11.09
CA ALA A 251 6.14 -10.06 12.44
C ALA A 251 6.98 -10.91 13.39
N PHE A 252 6.79 -12.23 13.38
CA PHE A 252 7.59 -13.15 14.18
C PHE A 252 9.07 -13.14 13.76
N ARG A 253 9.37 -13.06 12.46
CA ARG A 253 10.77 -13.00 11.98
C ARG A 253 11.49 -11.72 12.39
N LEU A 254 10.76 -10.60 12.49
CA LEU A 254 11.31 -9.30 12.85
C LEU A 254 11.42 -9.10 14.37
N TYR A 255 10.44 -9.57 15.13
CA TYR A 255 10.29 -9.24 16.55
C TYR A 255 10.32 -10.47 17.48
N GLY A 256 10.26 -11.68 16.91
CA GLY A 256 10.23 -12.96 17.61
C GLY A 256 11.60 -13.43 18.07
N HIS A 257 12.37 -12.58 18.77
CA HIS A 257 13.72 -12.90 19.24
C HIS A 257 13.72 -14.05 20.26
N CYS A 258 13.91 -15.28 19.77
CA CYS A 258 13.94 -16.48 20.60
C CYS A 258 15.21 -16.56 21.45
N THR A 259 15.01 -16.78 22.76
CA THR A 259 16.10 -17.08 23.69
C THR A 259 16.12 -18.57 23.98
N PRO A 260 17.23 -19.30 23.72
CA PRO A 260 17.30 -20.73 24.01
C PRO A 260 16.91 -21.06 25.46
N GLY A 261 16.02 -22.05 25.63
CA GLY A 261 15.52 -22.46 26.94
C GLY A 261 14.47 -21.53 27.56
N LYS A 262 13.98 -20.53 26.82
CA LYS A 262 12.83 -19.69 27.22
C LYS A 262 11.72 -19.83 26.18
N PRO A 263 10.79 -20.80 26.36
CA PRO A 263 9.62 -20.90 25.49
C PRO A 263 8.76 -19.63 25.60
N GLY A 264 8.10 -19.27 24.50
CA GLY A 264 7.19 -18.13 24.43
C GLY A 264 7.11 -17.51 23.03
N ASN A 265 6.26 -16.50 22.89
CA ASN A 265 6.09 -15.74 21.65
C ASN A 265 6.36 -14.24 21.92
N PRO A 266 7.60 -13.77 21.74
CA PRO A 266 7.95 -12.37 21.94
C PRO A 266 7.36 -11.42 20.88
N ALA A 267 6.75 -11.95 19.82
CA ALA A 267 6.06 -11.20 18.77
C ALA A 267 4.53 -11.41 18.80
N LEU A 268 3.97 -11.86 19.93
CA LEU A 268 2.54 -12.19 20.01
C LEU A 268 1.66 -10.97 19.76
N GLU A 269 2.05 -9.81 20.29
CA GLU A 269 1.30 -8.56 20.13
C GLU A 269 1.24 -8.12 18.66
N GLU A 270 2.36 -8.20 17.94
CA GLU A 270 2.41 -7.86 16.52
C GLU A 270 1.63 -8.86 15.67
N GLN A 271 1.73 -10.15 15.97
CA GLN A 271 0.96 -11.17 15.25
C GLN A 271 -0.54 -11.01 15.48
N HIS A 272 -0.97 -10.75 16.72
CA HIS A 272 -2.37 -10.44 17.03
C HIS A 272 -2.86 -9.20 16.28
N ALA A 273 -2.07 -8.12 16.25
CA ALA A 273 -2.46 -6.91 15.54
C ALA A 273 -2.57 -7.12 14.03
N VAL A 274 -1.70 -7.95 13.43
CA VAL A 274 -1.83 -8.39 12.04
C VAL A 274 -3.12 -9.18 11.83
N ASP A 275 -3.38 -10.20 12.65
CA ASP A 275 -4.58 -11.02 12.52
C ASP A 275 -5.85 -10.18 12.66
N ASP A 276 -5.90 -9.28 13.64
CA ASP A 276 -7.02 -8.35 13.84
C ASP A 276 -7.19 -7.40 12.65
N ALA A 277 -6.11 -6.81 12.11
CA ALA A 277 -6.17 -5.91 10.97
C ALA A 277 -6.71 -6.60 9.71
N PHE A 278 -6.28 -7.83 9.45
CA PHE A 278 -6.75 -8.60 8.30
C PHE A 278 -8.16 -9.16 8.51
N THR A 279 -8.50 -9.60 9.73
CA THR A 279 -9.86 -9.97 10.10
C THR A 279 -10.82 -8.79 9.91
N ALA A 280 -10.39 -7.57 10.26
CA ALA A 280 -11.19 -6.36 10.11
C ALA A 280 -11.50 -6.00 8.65
N ILE A 281 -10.70 -6.45 7.67
CA ILE A 281 -10.99 -6.33 6.23
C ILE A 281 -11.59 -7.61 5.62
N GLY A 282 -11.82 -8.64 6.45
CA GLY A 282 -12.53 -9.86 6.09
C GLY A 282 -11.66 -11.07 5.75
N TYR A 283 -10.34 -11.00 5.96
CA TYR A 283 -9.40 -12.09 5.69
C TYR A 283 -8.76 -12.58 7.00
N PRO A 284 -9.48 -13.31 7.87
CA PRO A 284 -8.89 -13.77 9.12
C PRO A 284 -7.69 -14.68 8.89
N GLY A 285 -6.73 -14.64 9.80
CA GLY A 285 -5.57 -15.51 9.79
C GLY A 285 -5.88 -16.96 10.16
N PRO A 286 -4.85 -17.82 10.21
CA PRO A 286 -5.00 -19.26 10.41
C PRO A 286 -5.46 -19.64 11.82
N GLY A 287 -5.43 -18.71 12.78
CA GLY A 287 -5.84 -18.93 14.18
C GLY A 287 -4.74 -19.45 15.11
N ASP A 288 -3.64 -19.98 14.56
CA ASP A 288 -2.44 -20.35 15.29
C ASP A 288 -1.35 -19.29 15.14
N TYR A 289 -0.58 -19.05 16.21
CA TYR A 289 0.51 -18.09 16.24
C TYR A 289 1.88 -18.77 16.22
N TYR A 290 2.86 -18.10 15.61
CA TYR A 290 4.24 -18.57 15.55
C TYR A 290 4.93 -18.39 16.90
N GLU A 291 5.57 -19.45 17.40
CA GLU A 291 6.24 -19.48 18.69
C GLU A 291 7.71 -19.89 18.56
N CYS A 292 8.51 -19.53 19.57
CA CYS A 292 9.87 -20.02 19.67
C CYS A 292 9.91 -21.53 19.97
N PRO A 293 10.85 -22.28 19.37
CA PRO A 293 11.02 -23.68 19.70
C PRO A 293 11.34 -23.86 21.18
N SER A 294 10.84 -24.95 21.77
CA SER A 294 11.07 -25.33 23.16
C SER A 294 12.48 -25.81 23.46
#